data_AF-A0A109GEG7-F1
#
_entry.id   AF-A0A109GEG7-F1
#
_cell.length_a   1.000
_cell.length_b   1.000
_cell.length_c   1.000
_cell.angle_alpha   90.00
_cell.angle_beta   90.00
_cell.angle_gamma   90.00
#
_symmetry.space_group_name_H-M   'P 1'
#
loop_
_entity.id
_entity.type
_entity.pdbx_description
1 polymer ?
#
loop_
_entity_poly.entity_id
_entity_poly.type
_entity_poly.pdbx_seq_one_letter_code
_entity_poly.pdbx_strand_id
1 'polypeptide(L)'
;MARAPTFKRWGISAKQIQELRTPTKDVEFINPPGKHHRAPGSKRAHNEILEIIDTSLDYDTFVRRLQMWSHYRYKGGVEGLPGTLKK
;
A
#
# COMPACT_ATOMS: atom_id res chain seq x y z
N MET A 1 6.31 8.10 10.97
CA MET A 1 6.02 9.47 10.49
C MET A 1 5.11 9.38 9.27
N ALA A 2 4.17 10.31 9.10
CA ALA A 2 3.32 10.35 7.91
C ALA A 2 4.15 10.62 6.64
N ARG A 3 3.84 9.95 5.53
CA ARG A 3 4.53 10.11 4.24
C ARG A 3 3.83 11.05 3.26
N ALA A 4 2.80 11.77 3.71
CA ALA A 4 2.09 12.76 2.89
C ALA A 4 3.01 13.76 2.18
N PRO A 5 4.11 14.27 2.79
CA PRO A 5 5.06 15.13 2.06
C PRO A 5 5.73 14.45 0.86
N THR A 6 6.00 13.14 0.92
CA THR A 6 6.57 12.36 -0.20
C THR A 6 5.58 12.30 -1.35
N PHE A 7 4.33 11.93 -1.07
CA PHE A 7 3.27 11.90 -2.08
C PHE A 7 3.02 13.29 -2.70
N LYS A 8 3.07 14.36 -1.89
CA LYS A 8 2.99 15.74 -2.39
C LYS A 8 4.11 16.06 -3.39
N ARG A 9 5.36 15.63 -3.11
CA ARG A 9 6.50 15.81 -4.05
C ARG A 9 6.31 15.05 -5.35
N TRP A 10 5.61 13.91 -5.31
CA TRP A 10 5.25 13.16 -6.52
C TRP A 10 3.99 13.70 -7.23
N GLY A 11 3.46 14.85 -6.81
CA GLY A 11 2.27 15.46 -7.42
C GLY A 11 0.95 14.82 -7.01
N ILE A 12 0.92 13.97 -5.97
CA ILE A 12 -0.30 13.34 -5.47
C ILE A 12 -0.91 14.19 -4.35
N SER A 13 -2.15 14.63 -4.56
CA SER A 13 -2.92 15.43 -3.60
C SER A 13 -3.43 14.59 -2.42
N ALA A 14 -3.75 15.24 -1.31
CA ALA A 14 -4.37 14.58 -0.15
C ALA A 14 -5.71 13.90 -0.50
N LYS A 15 -6.49 14.50 -1.41
CA LYS A 15 -7.74 13.92 -1.92
C LYS A 15 -7.48 12.61 -2.66
N GLN A 16 -6.49 12.58 -3.56
CA GLN A 16 -6.10 11.35 -4.26
C GLN A 16 -5.60 10.29 -3.28
N ILE A 17 -4.80 10.64 -2.27
CA ILE A 17 -4.38 9.68 -1.21
C ILE A 17 -5.60 9.08 -0.51
N GLN A 18 -6.64 9.88 -0.25
CA GLN A 18 -7.87 9.41 0.38
C GLN A 18 -8.67 8.46 -0.51
N GLU A 19 -8.68 8.69 -1.82
CA GLU A 19 -9.35 7.83 -2.81
C GLU A 19 -8.58 6.52 -3.06
N LEU A 20 -7.25 6.56 -2.95
CA LEU A 20 -6.35 5.44 -3.20
C LEU A 20 -6.09 4.57 -1.95
N ARG A 21 -6.85 4.76 -0.86
CA ARG A 21 -6.70 3.96 0.36
C ARG A 21 -7.73 2.83 0.43
N THR A 22 -7.29 1.66 0.88
CA THR A 22 -8.19 0.61 1.35
C THR A 22 -8.47 0.80 2.85
N PRO A 23 -9.74 0.81 3.30
CA PRO A 23 -10.04 0.84 4.73
C PRO A 23 -9.43 -0.36 5.45
N THR A 24 -8.84 -0.15 6.62
CA THR A 24 -8.12 -1.22 7.36
C THR A 24 -9.00 -2.41 7.74
N LYS A 25 -10.31 -2.21 7.91
CA LYS A 25 -11.29 -3.28 8.15
C LYS A 25 -11.44 -4.26 6.97
N ASP A 26 -11.15 -3.80 5.76
CA ASP A 26 -11.29 -4.53 4.51
C ASP A 26 -9.94 -5.10 4.04
N VAL A 27 -8.86 -4.89 4.81
CA VAL A 27 -7.53 -5.42 4.51
C VAL A 27 -7.34 -6.79 5.15
N GLU A 28 -7.04 -7.78 4.30
CA GLU A 28 -6.65 -9.13 4.69
C GLU A 28 -5.31 -9.48 4.05
N PHE A 29 -4.40 -10.02 4.85
CA PHE A 29 -3.08 -10.47 4.42
C PHE A 29 -3.09 -11.97 4.13
N ILE A 30 -2.17 -12.41 3.26
CA ILE A 30 -1.98 -13.84 2.93
C ILE A 30 -0.66 -14.41 3.44
N ASN A 31 0.30 -13.57 3.84
CA ASN A 31 1.61 -14.03 4.34
C ASN A 31 2.20 -13.10 5.43
N PRO A 32 2.13 -13.48 6.72
CA PRO A 32 1.26 -14.53 7.25
C PRO A 32 -0.23 -14.13 7.09
N PRO A 33 -1.14 -15.11 6.97
CA PRO A 33 -2.55 -14.81 6.74
C PRO A 33 -3.21 -14.11 7.93
N GLY A 34 -4.19 -13.25 7.65
CA GLY A 34 -5.06 -12.67 8.67
C GLY A 34 -5.55 -11.25 8.37
N LYS A 35 -6.60 -10.82 9.08
CA LYS A 35 -7.14 -9.46 8.99
C LYS A 35 -6.21 -8.45 9.66
N HIS A 36 -6.15 -7.24 9.12
CA HIS A 36 -5.24 -6.16 9.56
C HIS A 36 -5.06 -6.01 11.07
N HIS A 37 -6.15 -5.98 11.85
CA HIS A 37 -6.10 -5.75 13.30
C HIS A 37 -5.74 -6.99 14.13
N ARG A 38 -5.78 -8.19 13.54
CA ARG A 38 -5.56 -9.48 14.23
C ARG A 38 -4.40 -10.29 13.64
N ALA A 39 -3.77 -9.81 12.57
CA ALA A 39 -2.72 -10.52 11.89
C ALA A 39 -1.34 -10.25 12.53
N PRO A 40 -0.57 -11.29 12.89
CA PRO A 40 0.84 -11.15 13.28
C PRO A 40 1.67 -10.38 12.23
N GLY A 41 1.29 -10.52 10.95
CA GLY A 41 1.93 -9.86 9.81
C GLY A 41 1.63 -8.36 9.67
N SER A 42 0.74 -7.78 10.48
CA SER A 42 0.28 -6.40 10.30
C SER A 42 1.42 -5.39 10.45
N LYS A 43 2.18 -5.45 11.56
CA LYS A 43 3.33 -4.57 11.79
C LYS A 43 4.37 -4.69 10.67
N ARG A 44 4.63 -5.91 10.20
CA ARG A 44 5.56 -6.18 9.09
C ARG A 44 5.05 -5.57 7.78
N ALA A 45 3.77 -5.73 7.45
CA ALA A 45 3.15 -5.17 6.26
C ALA A 45 3.24 -3.63 6.23
N HIS A 46 2.99 -2.97 7.37
CA HIS A 46 3.17 -1.51 7.47
C HIS A 46 4.60 -1.09 7.17
N ASN A 47 5.59 -1.74 7.77
CA ASN A 47 7.00 -1.40 7.58
C ASN A 47 7.45 -1.60 6.13
N GLU A 48 7.03 -2.67 5.49
CA GLU A 48 7.36 -2.94 4.08
C GLU A 48 6.74 -1.89 3.15
N ILE A 49 5.47 -1.50 3.35
CA ILE A 49 4.85 -0.43 2.54
C ILE A 49 5.58 0.91 2.79
N LEU A 50 5.93 1.23 4.03
CA LEU A 50 6.71 2.43 4.35
C LEU A 50 8.07 2.43 3.65
N GLU A 51 8.76 1.28 3.64
CA GLU A 51 10.03 1.11 2.93
C GLU A 51 9.87 1.29 1.42
N ILE A 52 8.81 0.74 0.82
CA ILE A 52 8.49 0.95 -0.60
C ILE A 52 8.29 2.44 -0.88
N ILE A 53 7.59 3.18 -0.02
CA ILE A 53 7.39 4.62 -0.18
C ILE A 53 8.73 5.37 -0.07
N ASP A 54 9.54 5.04 0.95
CA ASP A 54 10.77 5.77 1.26
C ASP A 54 11.88 5.57 0.24
N THR A 55 11.88 4.42 -0.43
CA THR A 55 12.92 4.03 -1.39
C THR A 55 12.48 4.15 -2.84
N SER A 56 11.26 4.61 -3.12
CA SER A 56 10.80 4.88 -4.49
C SER A 56 11.18 6.28 -4.94
N LEU A 57 11.64 6.40 -6.18
CA LEU A 57 12.05 7.68 -6.75
C LEU A 57 10.83 8.57 -7.09
N ASP A 58 9.79 7.95 -7.63
CA ASP A 58 8.57 8.59 -8.09
C ASP A 58 7.33 7.73 -7.78
N TYR A 59 6.16 8.28 -8.09
CA TYR A 59 4.89 7.61 -7.84
C TYR A 59 4.70 6.35 -8.69
N ASP A 60 5.12 6.35 -9.96
CA ASP A 60 4.96 5.16 -10.82
C ASP A 60 5.85 4.00 -10.33
N THR A 61 7.05 4.29 -9.85
CA THR A 61 7.93 3.31 -9.20
C THR A 61 7.30 2.77 -7.92
N PHE A 62 6.68 3.63 -7.11
CA PHE A 62 5.92 3.22 -5.93
C PHE A 62 4.76 2.29 -6.30
N VAL A 63 3.95 2.64 -7.31
CA VAL A 63 2.81 1.82 -7.76
C VAL A 63 3.28 0.44 -8.21
N ARG A 64 4.30 0.36 -9.07
CA ARG A 64 4.84 -0.93 -9.54
C ARG A 64 5.32 -1.80 -8.38
N ARG A 65 6.00 -1.22 -7.39
CA ARG A 65 6.50 -1.97 -6.24
C ARG A 65 5.38 -2.38 -5.29
N LEU A 66 4.36 -1.54 -5.11
CA LEU A 66 3.16 -1.88 -4.33
C LEU A 66 2.40 -3.04 -4.97
N GLN A 67 2.28 -3.06 -6.30
CA GLN A 67 1.67 -4.16 -7.05
C GLN A 67 2.45 -5.46 -6.87
N MET A 68 3.79 -5.42 -6.99
CA MET A 68 4.62 -6.59 -6.70
C MET A 68 4.45 -7.07 -5.26
N TRP A 69 4.41 -6.15 -4.29
CA TRP A 69 4.16 -6.48 -2.89
C TRP A 69 2.78 -7.11 -2.67
N SER A 70 1.74 -6.60 -3.35
CA SER A 70 0.36 -7.07 -3.15
C SER A 70 0.16 -8.52 -3.58
N HIS A 71 0.85 -8.99 -4.64
CA HIS A 71 0.84 -10.39 -5.06
C HIS A 71 1.23 -11.36 -3.94
N TYR A 72 2.17 -10.97 -3.06
CA TYR A 72 2.67 -11.83 -1.99
C TYR A 72 2.02 -11.57 -0.64
N ARG A 73 1.39 -10.41 -0.45
CA ARG A 73 1.00 -9.92 0.88
C ARG A 73 -0.47 -9.62 1.04
N TYR A 74 -1.19 -9.29 -0.02
CA TYR A 74 -2.55 -8.80 0.06
C TYR A 74 -3.54 -9.75 -0.60
N LYS A 75 -4.63 -10.06 0.11
CA LYS A 75 -5.71 -10.90 -0.43
C LYS A 75 -6.41 -10.14 -1.56
N GLY A 76 -6.42 -10.74 -2.74
CA GLY A 76 -6.88 -10.11 -3.97
C GLY A 76 -5.76 -9.56 -4.85
N GLY A 77 -4.50 -9.59 -4.38
CA GLY A 77 -3.34 -9.19 -5.18
C GLY A 77 -3.48 -7.77 -5.74
N VAL A 78 -3.02 -7.56 -6.97
CA VAL A 78 -3.17 -6.27 -7.68
C VAL A 78 -4.63 -5.90 -7.89
N GLU A 79 -5.49 -6.87 -8.21
CA GLU A 79 -6.92 -6.65 -8.47
C GLU A 79 -7.69 -6.10 -7.25
N GLY A 80 -7.19 -6.33 -6.04
CA GLY A 80 -7.77 -5.79 -4.82
C GLY A 80 -7.38 -4.33 -4.51
N LEU A 81 -6.40 -3.75 -5.22
CA LEU A 81 -5.92 -2.39 -4.95
C LEU A 81 -6.91 -1.34 -5.48
N PRO A 82 -7.09 -0.16 -4.87
CA PRO A 82 -8.06 0.82 -5.36
C PRO A 82 -7.57 1.61 -6.60
N GLY A 83 -8.51 1.92 -7.49
CA GLY A 83 -8.33 2.91 -8.57
C GLY A 83 -7.10 2.68 -9.45
N THR A 84 -6.28 3.72 -9.61
CA THR A 84 -5.09 3.71 -10.50
C THR A 84 -3.93 2.85 -9.98
N LEU A 85 -4.07 2.20 -8.81
CA LEU A 85 -3.07 1.26 -8.30
C LEU A 85 -3.13 -0.11 -8.99
N LYS A 86 -4.18 -0.41 -9.76
CA LYS A 86 -4.37 -1.69 -10.46
C LYS A 86 -3.75 -1.77 -11.87
N LYS A 87 -2.98 -0.77 -12.30
CA LYS A 87 -2.46 -0.65 -13.68
C LYS A 87 -1.81 -1.94 -14.20
#